data_AF-A0A210QHL8-F1
#
_entry.id   AF-A0A210QHL8-F1
#
_cell.length_a   1.000
_cell.length_b   1.000
_cell.length_c   1.000
_cell.angle_alpha   90.00
_cell.angle_beta   90.00
_cell.angle_gamma   90.00
#
_symmetry.space_group_name_H-M   'P 1'
#
loop_
_entity.id
_entity.type
_entity.pdbx_description
1 polymer ?
#
loop_
_entity_poly.entity_id
_entity_poly.type
_entity_poly.pdbx_seq_one_letter_code
_entity_poly.pdbx_strand_id
1 'polypeptide(L)'
;MGTDLCGLEGRQCVMGTDLCGLDGRRCVMGTDLCELHGRRCVMGTDLCGLDGRRCVMGTDLCGLDERRCVMGTDLCELHGRRCVMGTDLCGLHGRRCVMGTDLCGLHGRRCVMGTDLCELHGRRCVRGTDLCGLDGRQCVMGTDLCGLDGRRCVRGTDL
;
A
#
# COMPACT_ATOMS: atom_id res chain seq x y z
N MET A 1 -8.71 -20.18 -22.24
CA MET A 1 -10.10 -20.30 -21.74
C MET A 1 -10.16 -19.48 -20.46
N GLY A 2 -10.40 -18.17 -20.59
CA GLY A 2 -10.66 -17.30 -19.44
C GLY A 2 -12.12 -17.42 -19.05
N THR A 3 -12.41 -17.39 -17.74
CA THR A 3 -13.78 -17.34 -17.23
C THR A 3 -14.01 -15.96 -16.65
N ASP A 4 -14.85 -15.18 -17.32
CA ASP A 4 -15.20 -13.84 -16.90
C ASP A 4 -16.46 -13.91 -16.05
N LEU A 5 -16.41 -13.39 -14.83
CA LEU A 5 -17.53 -13.45 -13.89
C LEU A 5 -17.84 -12.06 -13.33
N CYS A 6 -19.09 -11.66 -13.44
CA CYS A 6 -19.53 -10.35 -13.00
C CYS A 6 -20.81 -10.42 -12.14
N GLY A 7 -20.93 -9.50 -11.18
CA GLY A 7 -22.15 -9.33 -10.38
C GLY A 7 -22.44 -10.48 -9.41
N LEU A 8 -21.41 -11.17 -8.93
CA LEU A 8 -21.61 -12.33 -8.07
C LEU A 8 -21.72 -11.93 -6.59
N GLU A 9 -22.80 -12.33 -5.93
CA GLU A 9 -22.96 -12.22 -4.48
C GLU A 9 -22.73 -13.58 -3.77
N GLY A 10 -22.27 -13.56 -2.51
CA GLY A 10 -22.28 -14.74 -1.64
C GLY A 10 -20.93 -15.15 -1.03
N ARG A 11 -20.97 -16.13 -0.11
CA ARG A 11 -19.91 -16.36 0.91
C ARG A 11 -18.79 -17.35 0.55
N GLN A 12 -18.76 -17.86 -0.69
CA GLN A 12 -17.81 -18.89 -1.12
C GLN A 12 -16.52 -18.29 -1.73
N CYS A 13 -15.61 -19.17 -2.17
CA CYS A 13 -14.40 -18.83 -2.91
C CYS A 13 -14.72 -18.65 -4.40
N VAL A 14 -14.04 -17.72 -5.07
CA VAL A 14 -14.13 -17.53 -6.54
C VAL A 14 -12.76 -17.59 -7.16
N MET A 15 -12.72 -18.24 -8.31
CA MET A 15 -11.59 -18.28 -9.21
C MET A 15 -12.07 -17.91 -10.61
N GLY A 16 -11.34 -17.04 -11.29
CA GLY A 16 -11.58 -16.70 -12.69
C GLY A 16 -10.44 -15.85 -13.23
N THR A 17 -10.49 -15.50 -14.51
CA THR A 17 -9.52 -14.57 -15.11
C THR A 17 -9.92 -13.14 -14.77
N ASP A 18 -11.15 -12.77 -15.14
CA ASP A 18 -11.61 -11.39 -15.03
C ASP A 18 -12.85 -11.39 -14.11
N LEU A 19 -12.75 -10.72 -12.96
CA LEU A 19 -13.83 -10.70 -11.97
C LEU A 19 -14.23 -9.26 -11.64
N CYS A 20 -15.51 -8.94 -11.85
CA CYS A 20 -16.03 -7.59 -11.62
C CYS A 20 -17.25 -7.58 -10.68
N GLY A 21 -17.34 -6.57 -9.81
CA GLY A 21 -18.55 -6.34 -9.01
C GLY A 21 -18.96 -7.51 -8.12
N LEU A 22 -18.04 -8.03 -7.28
CA LEU A 22 -18.40 -9.10 -6.33
C LEU A 22 -18.54 -8.58 -4.90
N ASP A 23 -19.56 -9.07 -4.21
CA ASP A 23 -19.82 -8.79 -2.80
C ASP A 23 -19.85 -10.08 -1.96
N GLY A 24 -19.34 -9.99 -0.73
CA GLY A 24 -19.61 -10.96 0.32
C GLY A 24 -18.76 -12.24 0.37
N ARG A 25 -17.54 -12.28 -0.21
CA ARG A 25 -16.75 -13.52 -0.39
C ARG A 25 -15.68 -13.78 0.67
N ARG A 26 -15.36 -15.06 0.91
CA ARG A 26 -14.25 -15.44 1.82
C ARG A 26 -12.89 -15.25 1.14
N CYS A 27 -12.72 -15.80 -0.06
CA CYS A 27 -11.48 -15.73 -0.84
C CYS A 27 -11.77 -15.46 -2.32
N VAL A 28 -10.98 -14.63 -2.99
CA VAL A 28 -11.07 -14.41 -4.44
C VAL A 28 -9.69 -14.48 -5.06
N MET A 29 -9.56 -15.25 -6.13
CA MET A 29 -8.35 -15.41 -6.92
C MET A 29 -8.66 -15.13 -8.39
N GLY A 30 -7.84 -14.34 -9.05
CA GLY A 30 -7.92 -14.17 -10.50
C GLY A 30 -6.82 -13.29 -11.04
N THR A 31 -6.88 -12.96 -12.32
CA THR A 31 -5.88 -12.09 -12.95
C THR A 31 -6.28 -10.64 -12.72
N ASP A 32 -7.48 -10.27 -13.18
CA ASP A 32 -7.95 -8.89 -13.22
C ASP A 32 -9.20 -8.76 -12.37
N LEU A 33 -9.11 -8.01 -11.26
CA LEU A 33 -10.19 -7.91 -10.29
C LEU A 33 -10.60 -6.47 -9.99
N CYS A 34 -11.87 -6.15 -10.26
CA CYS A 34 -12.41 -4.79 -10.15
C CYS A 34 -13.66 -4.72 -9.26
N GLU A 35 -13.80 -3.65 -8.48
CA GLU A 35 -15.02 -3.31 -7.71
C GLU A 35 -15.46 -4.42 -6.75
N LEU A 36 -14.73 -4.56 -5.66
CA LEU A 36 -14.79 -5.77 -4.88
C LEU A 36 -14.91 -5.49 -3.36
N HIS A 37 -16.07 -5.80 -2.78
CA HIS A 37 -16.42 -5.48 -1.39
C HIS A 37 -16.46 -6.70 -0.44
N GLY A 38 -16.14 -6.48 0.85
CA GLY A 38 -16.47 -7.38 1.96
C GLY A 38 -15.72 -8.71 2.01
N ARG A 39 -14.37 -8.72 1.96
CA ARG A 39 -13.58 -9.95 1.74
C ARG A 39 -12.50 -10.24 2.77
N ARG A 40 -12.24 -11.52 3.04
CA ARG A 40 -11.12 -11.89 3.94
C ARG A 40 -9.78 -11.85 3.20
N CYS A 41 -9.67 -12.51 2.05
CA CYS A 41 -8.43 -12.60 1.28
C CYS A 41 -8.68 -12.40 -0.21
N VAL A 42 -7.84 -11.61 -0.89
CA VAL A 42 -7.85 -11.50 -2.35
C VAL A 42 -6.44 -11.57 -2.91
N MET A 43 -6.29 -12.34 -3.98
CA MET A 43 -5.05 -12.53 -4.72
C MET A 43 -5.33 -12.30 -6.21
N GLY A 44 -4.48 -11.53 -6.87
CA GLY A 44 -4.50 -11.45 -8.32
C GLY A 44 -3.35 -10.64 -8.88
N THR A 45 -3.34 -10.41 -10.19
CA THR A 45 -2.30 -9.61 -10.83
C THR A 45 -2.66 -8.13 -10.69
N ASP A 46 -3.84 -7.75 -11.21
CA ASP A 46 -4.29 -6.37 -11.33
C ASP A 46 -5.56 -6.18 -10.50
N LEU A 47 -5.50 -5.35 -9.46
CA LEU A 47 -6.58 -5.19 -8.49
C LEU A 47 -6.98 -3.72 -8.31
N CYS A 48 -8.22 -3.40 -8.68
CA CYS A 48 -8.74 -2.03 -8.66
C CYS A 48 -10.03 -1.91 -7.84
N GLY A 49 -10.14 -0.85 -7.04
CA GLY A 49 -11.39 -0.49 -6.35
C GLY A 49 -11.83 -1.56 -5.35
N LEU A 50 -11.05 -1.74 -4.29
CA LEU A 50 -11.38 -2.75 -3.28
C LEU A 50 -11.52 -2.19 -1.87
N ASP A 51 -12.49 -2.73 -1.15
CA ASP A 51 -12.90 -2.20 0.14
C ASP A 51 -13.16 -3.30 1.19
N GLY A 52 -12.93 -2.98 2.47
CA GLY A 52 -13.30 -3.78 3.63
C GLY A 52 -12.62 -5.15 3.73
N ARG A 53 -11.26 -5.21 3.71
CA ARG A 53 -10.56 -6.52 3.66
C ARG A 53 -9.47 -6.75 4.69
N ARG A 54 -9.18 -8.03 4.93
CA ARG A 54 -8.06 -8.38 5.84
C ARG A 54 -6.72 -8.41 5.10
N CYS A 55 -6.61 -9.16 4.00
CA CYS A 55 -5.35 -9.34 3.27
C CYS A 55 -5.56 -9.19 1.76
N VAL A 56 -4.66 -8.48 1.09
CA VAL A 56 -4.60 -8.40 -0.38
C VAL A 56 -3.17 -8.56 -0.86
N MET A 57 -3.02 -9.37 -1.89
CA MET A 57 -1.76 -9.65 -2.58
C MET A 57 -1.97 -9.48 -4.09
N GLY A 58 -1.05 -8.80 -4.77
CA GLY A 58 -1.00 -8.79 -6.22
C GLY A 58 0.16 -8.01 -6.78
N THR A 59 0.21 -7.83 -8.09
CA THR A 59 1.28 -7.07 -8.74
C THR A 59 0.93 -5.60 -8.70
N ASP A 60 -0.21 -5.22 -9.29
CA ASP A 60 -0.64 -3.84 -9.47
C ASP A 60 -1.93 -3.60 -8.69
N LEU A 61 -1.87 -2.76 -7.65
CA LEU A 61 -3.02 -2.50 -6.79
C LEU A 61 -3.35 -1.01 -6.73
N CYS A 62 -4.58 -0.66 -7.10
CA CYS A 62 -5.06 0.73 -7.12
C CYS A 62 -6.41 0.90 -6.40
N GLY A 63 -6.62 2.05 -5.74
CA GLY A 63 -7.90 2.42 -5.15
C GLY A 63 -8.31 1.44 -4.05
N LEU A 64 -7.50 1.38 -2.99
CA LEU A 64 -7.68 0.41 -1.93
C LEU A 64 -8.08 1.12 -0.61
N ASP A 65 -9.27 0.80 -0.09
CA ASP A 65 -9.76 1.29 1.22
C ASP A 65 -9.89 0.21 2.31
N GLU A 66 -9.70 0.64 3.57
CA GLU A 66 -9.78 -0.14 4.83
C GLU A 66 -9.23 -1.58 4.81
N ARG A 67 -7.93 -1.76 5.08
CA ARG A 67 -7.37 -3.13 5.21
C ARG A 67 -6.33 -3.32 6.30
N ARG A 68 -6.08 -4.57 6.64
CA ARG A 68 -5.03 -4.93 7.59
C ARG A 68 -3.66 -5.00 6.92
N CYS A 69 -3.53 -5.78 5.86
CA CYS A 69 -2.27 -6.04 5.17
C CYS A 69 -2.42 -5.93 3.64
N VAL A 70 -1.44 -5.29 2.99
CA VAL A 70 -1.31 -5.23 1.54
C VAL A 70 0.12 -5.59 1.16
N MET A 71 0.26 -6.43 0.15
CA MET A 71 1.53 -6.77 -0.47
C MET A 71 1.37 -6.66 -1.98
N GLY A 72 2.28 -5.95 -2.64
CA GLY A 72 2.36 -6.01 -4.10
C GLY A 72 3.59 -5.34 -4.68
N THR A 73 3.69 -5.26 -5.99
CA THR A 73 4.82 -4.58 -6.64
C THR A 73 4.51 -3.09 -6.68
N ASP A 74 3.41 -2.71 -7.33
CA ASP A 74 3.02 -1.33 -7.58
C ASP A 74 1.71 -1.02 -6.85
N LEU A 75 1.76 -0.07 -5.90
CA LEU A 75 0.65 0.25 -5.03
C LEU A 75 0.31 1.74 -5.08
N CYS A 76 -0.89 2.04 -5.57
CA CYS A 76 -1.39 3.41 -5.71
C CYS A 76 -2.65 3.61 -4.87
N GLU A 77 -2.78 4.79 -4.25
CA GLU A 77 -4.03 5.25 -3.61
C GLU A 77 -4.57 4.27 -2.56
N LEU A 78 -3.84 4.08 -1.45
CA LEU A 78 -4.33 3.24 -0.34
C LEU A 78 -4.54 4.01 0.96
N HIS A 79 -5.76 3.88 1.50
CA HIS A 79 -6.17 4.49 2.76
C HIS A 79 -6.41 3.45 3.86
N GLY A 80 -6.14 3.85 5.11
CA GLY A 80 -6.54 3.12 6.32
C GLY A 80 -5.93 1.72 6.44
N ARG A 81 -4.59 1.61 6.58
CA ARG A 81 -3.90 0.30 6.65
C ARG A 81 -3.02 0.10 7.86
N ARG A 82 -2.91 -1.16 8.32
CA ARG A 82 -1.91 -1.48 9.36
C ARG A 82 -0.52 -1.63 8.75
N CYS A 83 -0.38 -2.49 7.74
CA CYS A 83 0.92 -2.79 7.12
C CYS A 83 0.80 -2.79 5.60
N VAL A 84 1.78 -2.18 4.94
CA VAL A 84 1.91 -2.24 3.48
C VAL A 84 3.36 -2.51 3.11
N MET A 85 3.54 -3.43 2.18
CA MET A 85 4.82 -3.82 1.60
C MET A 85 4.70 -3.79 0.09
N GLY A 86 5.68 -3.21 -0.60
CA GLY A 86 5.82 -3.37 -2.04
C GLY A 86 7.07 -2.72 -2.59
N THR A 87 7.21 -2.67 -3.91
CA THR A 87 8.37 -2.04 -4.56
C THR A 87 8.10 -0.55 -4.69
N ASP A 88 7.04 -0.19 -5.41
CA ASP A 88 6.71 1.20 -5.77
C ASP A 88 5.38 1.59 -5.12
N LEU A 89 5.41 2.55 -4.21
CA LEU A 89 4.25 2.93 -3.42
C LEU A 89 3.95 4.44 -3.54
N CYS A 90 2.77 4.78 -4.05
CA CYS A 90 2.33 6.16 -4.23
C CYS A 90 0.97 6.45 -3.57
N GLY A 91 0.79 7.64 -2.99
CA GLY A 91 -0.52 8.11 -2.54
C GLY A 91 -1.06 7.30 -1.35
N LEU A 92 -0.33 7.32 -0.24
CA LEU A 92 -0.59 6.43 0.88
C LEU A 92 -1.01 7.24 2.14
N HIS A 93 -2.23 7.01 2.68
CA HIS A 93 -2.81 7.74 3.84
C HIS A 93 -3.26 6.88 5.04
N GLY A 94 -3.13 7.39 6.27
CA GLY A 94 -3.37 6.72 7.58
C GLY A 94 -2.84 5.28 7.79
N ARG A 95 -1.53 5.07 8.02
CA ARG A 95 -0.97 3.70 8.19
C ARG A 95 0.00 3.57 9.33
N ARG A 96 0.17 2.35 9.86
CA ARG A 96 1.14 2.12 10.93
C ARG A 96 2.54 1.88 10.37
N CYS A 97 2.69 0.95 9.42
CA CYS A 97 3.99 0.58 8.86
C CYS A 97 3.92 0.53 7.33
N VAL A 98 4.95 1.08 6.69
CA VAL A 98 5.17 1.02 5.23
C VAL A 98 6.61 0.59 4.97
N MET A 99 6.78 -0.39 4.09
CA MET A 99 8.07 -0.87 3.60
C MET A 99 8.04 -0.92 2.07
N GLY A 100 9.05 -0.39 1.42
CA GLY A 100 9.25 -0.60 -0.02
C GLY A 100 10.53 -0.02 -0.56
N THR A 101 10.73 -0.04 -1.87
CA THR A 101 11.91 0.54 -2.49
C THR A 101 11.68 2.02 -2.70
N ASP A 102 10.65 2.37 -3.47
CA ASP A 102 10.35 3.74 -3.89
C ASP A 102 9.02 4.19 -3.31
N LEU A 103 9.05 5.18 -2.41
CA LEU A 103 7.87 5.63 -1.68
C LEU A 103 7.61 7.13 -1.91
N CYS A 104 6.43 7.47 -2.45
CA CYS A 104 6.00 8.85 -2.62
C CYS A 104 4.61 9.15 -2.04
N GLY A 105 4.35 10.41 -1.69
CA GLY A 105 3.01 10.89 -1.31
C GLY A 105 2.47 10.20 -0.05
N LEU A 106 3.13 10.41 1.08
CA LEU A 106 3.05 9.55 2.26
C LEU A 106 2.56 10.35 3.49
N HIS A 107 1.32 10.16 3.94
CA HIS A 107 0.70 10.97 5.04
C HIS A 107 0.20 10.18 6.27
N GLY A 108 0.52 10.69 7.48
CA GLY A 108 0.20 10.09 8.80
C GLY A 108 0.69 8.64 9.04
N ARG A 109 2.01 8.40 9.20
CA ARG A 109 2.58 7.06 9.49
C ARG A 109 3.27 7.02 10.81
N ARG A 110 3.31 5.84 11.42
CA ARG A 110 4.25 5.59 12.51
C ARG A 110 5.66 5.28 11.99
N CYS A 111 5.80 4.30 11.09
CA CYS A 111 7.11 3.87 10.59
C CYS A 111 7.13 3.76 9.07
N VAL A 112 8.21 4.23 8.44
CA VAL A 112 8.49 4.12 7.01
C VAL A 112 9.92 3.62 6.82
N MET A 113 10.08 2.60 5.98
CA MET A 113 11.38 2.08 5.56
C MET A 113 11.39 1.97 4.02
N GLY A 114 12.43 2.49 3.38
CA GLY A 114 12.67 2.20 1.97
C GLY A 114 14.01 2.71 1.47
N THR A 115 14.21 2.67 0.16
CA THR A 115 15.45 3.16 -0.47
C THR A 115 15.27 4.64 -0.78
N ASP A 116 14.29 4.97 -1.63
CA ASP A 116 14.05 6.31 -2.13
C ASP A 116 12.69 6.81 -1.63
N LEU A 117 12.71 7.91 -0.86
CA LEU A 117 11.52 8.42 -0.19
C LEU A 117 11.27 9.90 -0.52
N CYS A 118 10.12 10.20 -1.13
CA CYS A 118 9.66 11.56 -1.44
C CYS A 118 8.34 11.92 -0.74
N GLU A 119 8.16 13.22 -0.45
CA GLU A 119 6.87 13.83 -0.07
C GLU A 119 6.17 13.16 1.13
N LEU A 120 6.69 13.49 2.29
CA LEU A 120 6.76 12.55 3.39
C LEU A 120 6.27 13.31 4.66
N HIS A 121 4.98 13.26 5.01
CA HIS A 121 4.41 14.10 6.09
C HIS A 121 3.89 13.35 7.34
N GLY A 122 4.24 13.87 8.52
CA GLY A 122 3.65 13.51 9.81
C GLY A 122 4.03 12.11 10.26
N ARG A 123 5.33 11.83 10.41
CA ARG A 123 5.81 10.49 10.79
C ARG A 123 6.60 10.44 12.07
N ARG A 124 6.58 9.28 12.73
CA ARG A 124 7.45 9.04 13.88
C ARG A 124 8.86 8.64 13.46
N CYS A 125 9.00 7.57 12.68
CA CYS A 125 10.31 7.02 12.32
C CYS A 125 10.44 6.81 10.81
N VAL A 126 11.63 7.13 10.28
CA VAL A 126 11.97 7.05 8.86
C VAL A 126 13.36 6.46 8.72
N ARG A 127 13.49 5.49 7.82
CA ARG A 127 14.78 4.97 7.41
C ARG A 127 14.80 4.83 5.88
N GLY A 128 15.80 5.39 5.24
CA GLY A 128 16.11 5.07 3.85
C GLY A 128 17.47 5.57 3.43
N THR A 129 17.81 5.43 2.16
CA THR A 129 19.04 6.00 1.59
C THR A 129 18.77 7.43 1.19
N ASP A 130 17.84 7.64 0.25
CA ASP A 130 17.60 8.94 -0.37
C ASP A 130 16.27 9.51 0.11
N LEU A 131 16.31 10.63 0.84
CA LEU A 131 15.15 11.22 1.50
C LEU A 131 14.94 12.67 1.07
N CYS A 132 13.85 12.95 0.35
CA CYS A 132 13.45 14.28 -0.10
C CYS A 132 12.08 14.71 0.45
N GLY A 133 11.96 15.96 0.91
CA GLY A 133 10.67 16.58 1.24
C GLY A 133 9.97 15.90 2.42
N LEU A 134 10.65 15.80 3.57
CA LEU A 134 10.04 15.23 4.78
C LEU A 134 9.76 16.30 5.84
N ASP A 135 8.51 16.28 6.31
CA ASP A 135 7.95 17.22 7.28
C ASP A 135 7.27 16.47 8.46
N GLY A 136 7.32 17.08 9.65
CA GLY A 136 6.70 16.57 10.88
C GLY A 136 7.27 15.24 11.37
N ARG A 137 8.60 15.08 11.39
CA ARG A 137 9.30 13.82 11.71
C ARG A 137 9.90 13.80 13.12
N GLN A 138 9.79 12.67 13.86
CA GLN A 138 10.54 12.54 15.13
C GLN A 138 11.98 12.05 14.91
N CYS A 139 12.17 10.94 14.18
CA CYS A 139 13.49 10.35 13.94
C CYS A 139 13.68 10.00 12.46
N VAL A 140 14.80 10.44 11.88
CA VAL A 140 15.19 10.16 10.49
C VAL A 140 16.61 9.58 10.45
N MET A 141 16.79 8.49 9.71
CA MET A 141 18.11 7.95 9.36
C MET A 141 18.20 7.77 7.85
N GLY A 142 19.27 8.28 7.24
CA GLY A 142 19.58 7.99 5.85
C GLY A 142 20.96 8.47 5.43
N THR A 143 21.27 8.34 4.14
CA THR A 143 22.53 8.81 3.55
C THR A 143 22.31 10.21 3.00
N ASP A 144 21.37 10.35 2.07
CA ASP A 144 21.17 11.56 1.29
C ASP A 144 19.87 12.25 1.71
N LEU A 145 19.98 13.44 2.30
CA LEU A 145 18.87 14.13 2.95
C LEU A 145 18.66 15.53 2.37
N CYS A 146 17.50 15.79 1.76
CA CYS A 146 17.10 17.13 1.32
C CYS A 146 15.65 17.51 1.68
N GLY A 147 15.37 18.81 1.86
CA GLY A 147 14.03 19.31 2.22
C GLY A 147 13.53 18.77 3.57
N LEU A 148 14.21 19.13 4.66
CA LEU A 148 13.92 18.62 6.00
C LEU A 148 13.29 19.67 6.92
N ASP A 149 12.03 19.46 7.31
CA ASP A 149 11.32 20.35 8.23
C ASP A 149 10.76 19.64 9.47
N GLY A 150 10.76 20.34 10.61
CA GLY A 150 10.10 19.90 11.84
C GLY A 150 10.69 18.65 12.50
N ARG A 151 12.02 18.44 12.40
CA ARG A 151 12.67 17.19 12.85
C ARG A 151 13.32 17.29 14.21
N ARG A 152 13.26 16.18 14.98
CA ARG A 152 13.91 16.10 16.30
C ARG A 152 15.25 15.37 16.30
N CYS A 153 15.37 14.28 15.54
CA CYS A 153 16.60 13.49 15.44
C CYS A 153 16.90 13.14 13.99
N VAL A 154 18.12 13.42 13.54
CA VAL A 154 18.61 13.10 12.19
C VAL A 154 19.98 12.43 12.31
N ARG A 155 20.18 11.30 11.63
CA ARG A 155 21.48 10.66 11.45
C ARG A 155 21.72 10.44 9.96
N GLY A 156 22.58 11.28 9.40
CA GLY A 156 23.16 11.15 8.06
C GLY A 156 24.46 10.35 8.13
N THR A 157 24.74 9.53 7.13
CA THR A 157 26.12 9.11 6.83
C THR A 157 26.44 9.60 5.43
N ASP A 158 27.05 10.78 5.34
CA ASP A 158 27.62 11.28 4.10
C ASP A 158 28.78 10.34 3.71
N LEU A 159 28.75 9.78 2.50
CA LEU A 159 29.89 9.13 1.86
C LEU A 159 30.33 9.94 0.64
#